data_AF-D8LXZ3-F1
#
_entry.id   AF-D8LXZ3-F1
#
_cell.length_a   1.000
_cell.length_b   1.000
_cell.length_c   1.000
_cell.angle_alpha   90.00
_cell.angle_beta   90.00
_cell.angle_gamma   90.00
#
_symmetry.space_group_name_H-M   'P 1'
#
loop_
_entity.id
_entity.type
_entity.pdbx_description
1 polymer ?
#
loop_
_entity_poly.entity_id
_entity_poly.type
_entity_poly.pdbx_seq_one_letter_code
_entity_poly.pdbx_strand_id
1 'polypeptide(L)'
;MDQIRGTVAILANVLYFTPDPAEIERRERKVAFYDEKIAAGRAGENVARLLGEIRGEEQKLALLTSEEFRSYRLRGTAVELFFASGVSLFFAFDSPAVRKEFHAVLRSLALPRLEPFLGETAAERWSRDSSEARWHRGELSNLEYVLRVNRLAGRSYNDLSQYPIVPWVLSNYTSPLLDLRNPANFRRLDRPMGGQSEKRFSAMQQKFEMMRQLEAEEAADPLADPLRLLCPPPRHHATLPSSSATVLWSLLRLEPYATLHVVLQGGRFDRPDRQCASVAGAWRGACENENDCRELVPEWYALPAVFQNVNKFDLGPLQGAAERLGAIRLPDWASSAYDFVLSMQDAFESEFVGSHLHQWIDLVFGALQRGAGAEKAGNVFPHLAYLTEAQAEALARDQPDLYLQAAEIVENFGQIPAQVGFPAEIERRSAPRPTAHGKRTGSATA
;
A
#
# COMPACT_ATOMS: atom_id res chain seq x y z
N MET A 1 -1.65 -11.22 -7.49
CA MET A 1 -2.70 -10.66 -8.38
C MET A 1 -2.52 -11.20 -9.77
N ASP A 2 -3.52 -11.06 -10.64
CA ASP A 2 -3.49 -11.67 -11.97
C ASP A 2 -2.37 -11.09 -12.84
N GLN A 3 -1.31 -11.87 -13.00
CA GLN A 3 -0.12 -11.52 -13.79
C GLN A 3 -0.19 -12.28 -15.11
N ILE A 4 -0.10 -11.55 -16.22
CA ILE A 4 -0.22 -12.10 -17.56
C ILE A 4 1.17 -12.15 -18.17
N ARG A 5 1.61 -13.36 -18.56
CA ARG A 5 2.85 -13.53 -19.33
C ARG A 5 2.63 -13.14 -20.78
N GLY A 6 3.65 -12.59 -21.42
CA GLY A 6 3.57 -12.16 -22.80
C GLY A 6 4.87 -11.53 -23.27
N THR A 7 4.83 -10.98 -24.48
CA THR A 7 5.96 -10.29 -25.11
C THR A 7 5.68 -8.81 -25.21
N VAL A 8 6.67 -7.99 -24.85
CA VAL A 8 6.65 -6.54 -25.05
C VAL A 8 7.48 -6.21 -26.29
N ALA A 9 6.93 -5.42 -27.20
CA ALA A 9 7.62 -4.97 -28.41
C ALA A 9 7.44 -3.46 -28.59
N ILE A 10 8.47 -2.79 -29.12
CA ILE A 10 8.39 -1.40 -29.56
C ILE A 10 8.54 -1.36 -31.08
N LEU A 11 7.50 -0.91 -31.78
CA LEU A 11 7.47 -0.80 -33.24
C LEU A 11 6.93 0.58 -33.61
N ALA A 12 7.65 1.33 -34.45
CA ALA A 12 7.22 2.64 -34.96
C ALA A 12 6.71 3.63 -33.86
N ASN A 13 7.43 3.72 -32.72
CA ASN A 13 7.05 4.53 -31.56
C ASN A 13 5.72 4.13 -30.89
N VAL A 14 5.32 2.87 -31.05
CA VAL A 14 4.19 2.27 -30.36
C VAL A 14 4.69 1.08 -29.55
N LEU A 15 4.25 1.03 -28.28
CA LEU A 15 4.49 -0.07 -27.38
C LEU A 15 3.34 -1.07 -27.50
N TYR A 16 3.68 -2.32 -27.74
CA TYR A 16 2.76 -3.44 -27.80
C TYR A 16 3.06 -4.42 -26.68
N PHE A 17 2.02 -4.89 -26.00
CA PHE A 17 2.06 -6.09 -25.18
C PHE A 17 1.16 -7.15 -25.81
N THR A 18 1.76 -8.30 -26.16
CA THR A 18 1.04 -9.45 -26.70
C THR A 18 1.05 -10.56 -25.66
N PRO A 19 -0.12 -10.96 -25.11
CA PRO A 19 -0.20 -12.04 -24.14
C PRO A 19 0.25 -13.37 -24.75
N ASP A 20 0.84 -14.22 -23.92
CA ASP A 20 1.18 -15.59 -24.30
C ASP A 20 -0.11 -16.39 -24.58
N PRO A 21 -0.28 -16.97 -25.79
CA PRO A 21 -1.42 -17.82 -26.11
C PRO A 21 -1.64 -18.96 -25.10
N ALA A 22 -0.57 -19.49 -24.50
CA ALA A 22 -0.67 -20.54 -23.49
C ALA A 22 -1.35 -20.05 -22.20
N GLU A 23 -1.18 -18.78 -21.80
CA GLU A 23 -1.89 -18.20 -20.66
C GLU A 23 -3.38 -17.99 -20.95
N ILE A 24 -3.73 -17.62 -22.17
CA ILE A 24 -5.13 -17.51 -22.62
C ILE A 24 -5.81 -18.88 -22.52
N GLU A 25 -5.20 -19.92 -23.08
CA GLU A 25 -5.72 -21.30 -23.02
C GLU A 25 -5.81 -21.79 -21.56
N ARG A 26 -4.81 -21.46 -20.72
CA ARG A 26 -4.83 -21.79 -19.28
C ARG A 26 -5.98 -21.11 -18.56
N ARG A 27 -6.30 -19.85 -18.88
CA ARG A 27 -7.45 -19.11 -18.33
C ARG A 27 -8.76 -19.78 -18.74
N GLU A 28 -8.94 -20.09 -20.02
CA GLU A 28 -10.15 -20.74 -20.54
C GLU A 28 -10.39 -22.11 -19.88
N ARG A 29 -9.33 -22.93 -19.73
CA ARG A 29 -9.42 -24.20 -19.00
C ARG A 29 -9.82 -24.02 -17.54
N LYS A 30 -9.26 -23.01 -16.85
CA LYS A 30 -9.66 -22.71 -15.46
C LYS A 30 -11.12 -22.27 -15.38
N VAL A 31 -11.61 -21.45 -16.33
CA VAL A 31 -13.02 -21.05 -16.41
C VAL A 31 -13.91 -22.30 -16.51
N ALA A 32 -13.64 -23.19 -17.47
CA ALA A 32 -14.41 -24.42 -17.67
C ALA A 32 -14.40 -25.32 -16.42
N PHE A 33 -13.24 -25.49 -15.78
CA PHE A 33 -13.10 -26.27 -14.56
C PHE A 33 -13.93 -25.73 -13.39
N TYR A 34 -13.93 -24.42 -13.16
CA TYR A 34 -14.73 -23.81 -12.10
C TYR A 34 -16.22 -23.86 -12.43
N ASP A 35 -16.62 -23.68 -13.70
CA ASP A 35 -18.02 -23.82 -14.12
C ASP A 35 -18.57 -25.21 -13.78
N GLU A 36 -17.81 -26.28 -14.03
CA GLU A 36 -18.21 -27.65 -13.68
C GLU A 36 -18.37 -27.83 -12.16
N LYS A 37 -17.44 -27.28 -11.37
CA LYS A 37 -17.52 -27.35 -9.90
C LYS A 37 -18.71 -26.59 -9.34
N ILE A 38 -19.04 -25.45 -9.94
CA ILE A 38 -20.20 -24.61 -9.57
C ILE A 38 -21.50 -25.32 -9.93
N ALA A 39 -21.59 -25.88 -11.13
CA ALA A 39 -22.75 -26.69 -11.55
C ALA A 39 -22.97 -27.89 -10.62
N ALA A 40 -21.90 -28.45 -10.05
CA ALA A 40 -21.96 -29.52 -9.06
C ALA A 40 -22.19 -29.05 -7.61
N GLY A 41 -22.40 -27.75 -7.36
CA GLY A 41 -22.61 -27.18 -6.02
C GLY A 41 -21.40 -27.22 -5.09
N ARG A 42 -20.19 -27.36 -5.64
CA ARG A 42 -18.93 -27.58 -4.89
C ARG A 42 -18.02 -26.36 -4.79
N ALA A 43 -18.37 -25.24 -5.41
CA ALA A 43 -17.57 -24.01 -5.42
C ALA A 43 -18.45 -22.75 -5.36
N GLY A 44 -17.86 -21.63 -4.94
CA GLY A 44 -18.46 -20.30 -4.98
C GLY A 44 -18.37 -19.68 -6.39
N GLU A 45 -18.16 -18.38 -6.50
CA GLU A 45 -18.03 -17.70 -7.79
C GLU A 45 -16.88 -18.24 -8.65
N ASN A 46 -17.03 -18.17 -9.97
CA ASN A 46 -15.99 -18.56 -10.92
C ASN A 46 -14.90 -17.48 -10.94
N VAL A 47 -13.90 -17.64 -10.07
CA VAL A 47 -12.77 -16.71 -9.93
C VAL A 47 -12.03 -16.44 -11.25
N ALA A 48 -11.95 -17.43 -12.15
CA ALA A 48 -11.28 -17.27 -13.42
C ALA A 48 -12.09 -16.39 -14.40
N ARG A 49 -13.43 -16.50 -14.35
CA ARG A 49 -14.31 -15.64 -15.15
C ARG A 49 -14.34 -14.21 -14.63
N LEU A 50 -14.30 -14.03 -13.30
CA LEU A 50 -14.31 -12.70 -12.69
C LEU A 50 -13.09 -11.84 -13.10
N LEU A 51 -11.93 -12.46 -13.32
CA LEU A 51 -10.72 -11.77 -13.78
C LEU A 51 -10.78 -11.31 -15.25
N GLY A 52 -11.88 -11.59 -15.96
CA GLY A 52 -12.08 -11.17 -17.34
C GLY A 52 -11.19 -11.89 -18.35
N GLU A 53 -11.24 -11.41 -19.58
CA GLU A 53 -10.44 -11.91 -20.70
C GLU A 53 -9.03 -11.32 -20.68
N ILE A 54 -8.04 -12.14 -21.03
CA ILE A 54 -6.67 -11.69 -21.24
C ILE A 54 -6.60 -10.99 -22.60
N ARG A 55 -6.18 -9.72 -22.62
CA ARG A 55 -6.07 -8.90 -23.83
C ARG A 55 -4.68 -8.31 -23.95
N GLY A 56 -4.28 -8.05 -25.20
CA GLY A 56 -3.07 -7.28 -25.47
C GLY A 56 -3.30 -5.79 -25.25
N GLU A 57 -2.20 -5.07 -25.11
CA GLU A 57 -2.20 -3.62 -24.88
C GLU A 57 -1.39 -2.91 -25.97
N GLU A 58 -1.86 -1.74 -26.37
CA GLU A 58 -1.16 -0.86 -27.30
C GLU A 58 -1.11 0.56 -26.71
N GLN A 59 0.08 1.15 -26.63
CA GLN A 59 0.24 2.52 -26.17
C GLN A 59 1.20 3.31 -27.06
N LYS A 60 0.79 4.53 -27.44
CA LYS A 60 1.63 5.45 -28.21
C LYS A 60 2.71 6.02 -27.31
N LEU A 61 3.97 5.76 -27.62
CA LEU A 61 5.11 6.23 -26.82
C LEU A 61 5.28 7.76 -26.85
N ALA A 62 4.71 8.44 -27.85
CA ALA A 62 4.65 9.91 -27.87
C ALA A 62 3.87 10.51 -26.67
N LEU A 63 3.02 9.71 -26.00
CA LEU A 63 2.29 10.11 -24.80
C LEU A 63 3.02 9.74 -23.50
N LEU A 64 4.14 9.01 -23.56
CA LEU A 64 4.90 8.62 -22.38
C LEU A 64 5.50 9.85 -21.71
N THR A 65 5.17 10.06 -20.44
CA THR A 65 5.65 11.20 -19.65
C THR A 65 6.79 10.81 -18.73
N SER A 66 6.76 9.61 -18.16
CA SER A 66 7.78 9.18 -17.21
C SER A 66 7.91 7.67 -17.19
N GLU A 67 9.12 7.21 -16.89
CA GLU A 67 9.47 5.81 -16.70
C GLU A 67 10.20 5.71 -15.37
N GLU A 68 9.86 4.69 -14.58
CA GLU A 68 10.51 4.44 -13.31
C GLU A 68 10.80 2.95 -13.11
N PHE A 69 11.98 2.67 -12.55
CA PHE A 69 12.31 1.32 -12.13
C PHE A 69 11.48 0.92 -10.92
N ARG A 70 11.10 -0.35 -10.89
CA ARG A 70 10.30 -0.98 -9.85
C ARG A 70 10.92 -2.30 -9.44
N SER A 71 10.65 -2.65 -8.20
CA SER A 71 10.85 -4.00 -7.71
C SER A 71 9.61 -4.82 -8.03
N TYR A 72 9.80 -6.09 -8.38
CA TYR A 72 8.72 -7.06 -8.50
C TYR A 72 9.18 -8.36 -7.86
N ARG A 73 8.39 -8.91 -6.93
CA ARG A 73 8.77 -10.08 -6.12
C ARG A 73 10.17 -9.93 -5.52
N LEU A 74 10.39 -8.79 -4.85
CA LEU A 74 11.66 -8.40 -4.22
C LEU A 74 12.84 -8.16 -5.16
N ARG A 75 12.68 -8.30 -6.48
CA ARG A 75 13.79 -8.18 -7.45
C ARG A 75 13.66 -6.92 -8.30
N GLY A 76 14.78 -6.29 -8.63
CA GLY A 76 14.85 -5.11 -9.49
C GLY A 76 14.64 -5.45 -10.97
N THR A 77 13.52 -6.05 -11.31
CA THR A 77 13.23 -6.56 -12.66
C THR A 77 12.10 -5.84 -13.38
N ALA A 78 11.44 -4.86 -12.73
CA ALA A 78 10.26 -4.23 -13.28
C ALA A 78 10.47 -2.76 -13.67
N VAL A 79 9.64 -2.29 -14.59
CA VAL A 79 9.50 -0.90 -15.03
C VAL A 79 8.02 -0.53 -15.00
N GLU A 80 7.74 0.67 -14.51
CA GLU A 80 6.44 1.30 -14.63
C GLU A 80 6.51 2.50 -15.58
N LEU A 81 5.64 2.50 -16.57
CA LEU A 81 5.50 3.54 -17.59
C LEU A 81 4.25 4.35 -17.31
N PHE A 82 4.35 5.67 -17.34
CA PHE A 82 3.21 6.57 -17.13
C PHE A 82 2.97 7.41 -18.38
N PHE A 83 1.71 7.51 -18.78
CA PHE A 83 1.29 8.21 -19.98
C PHE A 83 0.46 9.44 -19.63
N ALA A 84 0.48 10.44 -20.50
CA ALA A 84 -0.30 11.67 -20.37
C ALA A 84 -1.82 11.46 -20.33
N SER A 85 -2.30 10.26 -20.73
CA SER A 85 -3.69 9.84 -20.60
C SER A 85 -4.11 9.50 -19.16
N GLY A 86 -3.14 9.41 -18.24
CA GLY A 86 -3.36 8.91 -16.87
C GLY A 86 -3.20 7.38 -16.74
N VAL A 87 -3.03 6.67 -17.85
CA VAL A 87 -2.73 5.22 -17.83
C VAL A 87 -1.30 5.00 -17.35
N SER A 88 -1.10 3.98 -16.50
CA SER A 88 0.21 3.42 -16.23
C SER A 88 0.27 1.95 -16.58
N LEU A 89 1.42 1.49 -17.07
CA LEU A 89 1.68 0.08 -17.39
C LEU A 89 2.86 -0.42 -16.56
N PHE A 90 2.70 -1.57 -15.93
CA PHE A 90 3.73 -2.22 -15.11
C PHE A 90 4.21 -3.49 -15.81
N PHE A 91 5.49 -3.54 -16.17
CA PHE A 91 6.12 -4.70 -16.79
C PHE A 91 7.20 -5.26 -15.88
N ALA A 92 7.15 -6.56 -15.61
CA ALA A 92 8.23 -7.29 -14.97
C ALA A 92 8.96 -8.15 -16.00
N PHE A 93 10.28 -8.04 -16.05
CA PHE A 93 11.14 -8.78 -16.96
C PHE A 93 11.83 -9.96 -16.26
N ASP A 94 12.43 -10.87 -17.03
CA ASP A 94 13.07 -12.07 -16.48
C ASP A 94 14.32 -11.77 -15.64
N SER A 95 15.00 -10.66 -15.95
CA SER A 95 16.21 -10.25 -15.23
C SER A 95 16.39 -8.73 -15.21
N PRO A 96 17.16 -8.20 -14.24
CA PRO A 96 17.54 -6.79 -14.21
C PRO A 96 18.29 -6.34 -15.48
N ALA A 97 18.98 -7.26 -16.17
CA ALA A 97 19.69 -6.96 -17.41
C ALA A 97 18.72 -6.65 -18.56
N VAL A 98 17.68 -7.48 -18.75
CA VAL A 98 16.63 -7.24 -19.77
C VAL A 98 15.87 -5.94 -19.47
N ARG A 99 15.59 -5.67 -18.20
CA ARG A 99 15.01 -4.38 -17.78
C ARG A 99 15.88 -3.19 -18.22
N LYS A 100 17.19 -3.26 -18.03
CA LYS A 100 18.15 -2.21 -18.43
C LYS A 100 18.27 -2.07 -19.94
N GLU A 101 18.19 -3.18 -20.68
CA GLU A 101 18.15 -3.15 -22.14
C GLU A 101 16.88 -2.45 -22.63
N PHE A 102 15.70 -2.83 -22.10
CA PHE A 102 14.44 -2.16 -22.41
C PHE A 102 14.51 -0.65 -22.14
N HIS A 103 15.05 -0.26 -20.98
CA HIS A 103 15.29 1.13 -20.63
C HIS A 103 16.18 1.86 -21.66
N ALA A 104 17.31 1.26 -22.04
CA ALA A 104 18.23 1.85 -23.00
C ALA A 104 17.56 2.05 -24.38
N VAL A 105 16.79 1.06 -24.84
CA VAL A 105 16.00 1.17 -26.06
C VAL A 105 14.99 2.30 -25.94
N LEU A 106 14.19 2.33 -24.88
CA LEU A 106 13.16 3.35 -24.66
C LEU A 106 13.75 4.76 -24.65
N ARG A 107 14.90 4.96 -23.99
CA ARG A 107 15.59 6.25 -23.91
C ARG A 107 16.23 6.67 -25.24
N SER A 108 16.65 5.72 -26.08
CA SER A 108 17.20 6.01 -27.40
C SER A 108 16.18 6.63 -28.38
N LEU A 109 14.88 6.47 -28.12
CA LEU A 109 13.80 6.98 -28.96
C LEU A 109 13.58 8.50 -28.84
N ALA A 110 14.24 9.16 -27.89
CA ALA A 110 14.15 10.61 -27.67
C ALA A 110 12.69 11.13 -27.66
N LEU A 111 11.84 10.46 -26.88
CA LEU A 111 10.40 10.73 -26.84
C LEU A 111 10.11 12.15 -26.32
N PRO A 112 9.20 12.91 -26.96
CA PRO A 112 9.09 14.36 -26.76
C PRO A 112 8.57 14.77 -25.37
N ARG A 113 7.85 13.89 -24.68
CA ARG A 113 7.25 14.15 -23.36
C ARG A 113 7.96 13.43 -22.22
N LEU A 114 8.95 12.59 -22.54
CA LEU A 114 9.60 11.75 -21.55
C LEU A 114 10.54 12.58 -20.68
N GLU A 115 10.16 12.74 -19.42
CA GLU A 115 10.96 13.42 -18.41
C GLU A 115 12.30 12.71 -18.16
N PRO A 116 13.32 13.43 -17.66
CA PRO A 116 14.59 12.84 -17.26
C PRO A 116 14.41 11.65 -16.33
N PHE A 117 15.23 10.62 -16.53
CA PHE A 117 15.23 9.46 -15.64
C PHE A 117 15.76 9.86 -14.26
N LEU A 118 14.94 9.66 -13.22
CA LEU A 118 15.28 10.07 -11.87
C LEU A 118 16.27 9.14 -11.16
N GLY A 119 16.44 7.90 -11.63
CA GLY A 119 17.46 6.98 -11.11
C GLY A 119 16.95 5.56 -10.88
N GLU A 120 17.89 4.65 -10.61
CA GLU A 120 17.58 3.24 -10.40
C GLU A 120 17.06 2.98 -8.97
N THR A 121 17.62 3.68 -7.98
CA THR A 121 17.28 3.50 -6.56
C THR A 121 16.29 4.55 -6.07
N ALA A 122 15.59 4.27 -4.96
CA ALA A 122 14.70 5.26 -4.33
C ALA A 122 15.45 6.51 -3.85
N ALA A 123 16.66 6.33 -3.33
CA ALA A 123 17.52 7.44 -2.90
C ALA A 123 17.98 8.33 -4.07
N GLU A 124 18.37 7.73 -5.20
CA GLU A 124 18.67 8.51 -6.40
C GLU A 124 17.46 9.29 -6.90
N ARG A 125 16.30 8.61 -7.00
CA ARG A 125 15.06 9.23 -7.45
C ARG A 125 14.67 10.41 -6.58
N TRP A 126 14.79 10.25 -5.27
CA TRP A 126 14.58 11.32 -4.30
C TRP A 126 15.53 12.50 -4.52
N SER A 127 16.84 12.24 -4.62
CA SER A 127 17.86 13.29 -4.75
C SER A 127 17.73 14.17 -6.00
N ARG A 128 17.07 13.65 -7.05
CA ARG A 128 16.83 14.36 -8.32
C ARG A 128 15.42 14.96 -8.42
N ASP A 129 14.58 14.73 -7.42
CA ASP A 129 13.21 15.24 -7.37
C ASP A 129 13.14 16.58 -6.64
N SER A 130 12.25 17.48 -7.10
CA SER A 130 12.10 18.83 -6.51
C SER A 130 10.95 18.95 -5.53
N SER A 131 10.18 17.89 -5.29
CA SER A 131 8.90 17.95 -4.58
C SER A 131 9.01 18.29 -3.11
N GLU A 132 10.12 17.91 -2.45
CA GLU A 132 10.41 18.35 -1.08
C GLU A 132 10.44 19.88 -1.00
N ALA A 133 11.26 20.52 -1.83
CA ALA A 133 11.37 21.97 -1.86
C ALA A 133 10.04 22.65 -2.26
N ARG A 134 9.28 22.05 -3.19
CA ARG A 134 7.95 22.55 -3.60
C ARG A 134 6.93 22.45 -2.47
N TRP A 135 6.93 21.36 -1.71
CA TRP A 135 6.06 21.17 -0.54
C TRP A 135 6.38 22.16 0.58
N HIS A 136 7.67 22.42 0.83
CA HIS A 136 8.11 23.46 1.78
C HIS A 136 7.64 24.86 1.36
N ARG A 137 7.66 25.18 0.06
CA ARG A 137 7.13 26.45 -0.46
C ARG A 137 5.59 26.49 -0.54
N GLY A 138 4.91 25.40 -0.19
CA GLY A 138 3.45 25.31 -0.26
C GLY A 138 2.89 25.20 -1.67
N GLU A 139 3.70 24.81 -2.66
CA GLU A 139 3.28 24.55 -4.04
C GLU A 139 2.63 23.17 -4.20
N LEU A 140 2.89 22.25 -3.28
CA LEU A 140 2.24 20.94 -3.19
C LEU A 140 1.42 20.85 -1.91
N SER A 141 0.27 20.18 -1.99
CA SER A 141 -0.49 19.74 -0.83
C SER A 141 0.27 18.67 -0.04
N ASN A 142 -0.16 18.41 1.19
CA ASN A 142 0.40 17.32 1.99
C ASN A 142 0.14 15.96 1.30
N LEU A 143 -1.07 15.76 0.78
CA LEU A 143 -1.42 14.51 0.10
C LEU A 143 -0.59 14.31 -1.18
N GLU A 144 -0.45 15.35 -2.01
CA GLU A 144 0.36 15.30 -3.24
C GLU A 144 1.81 14.95 -2.94
N TYR A 145 2.37 15.55 -1.89
CA TYR A 145 3.73 15.28 -1.47
C TYR A 145 3.91 13.83 -1.00
N VAL A 146 3.01 13.32 -0.14
CA VAL A 146 3.07 11.92 0.33
C VAL A 146 2.92 10.92 -0.81
N LEU A 147 2.02 11.19 -1.77
CA LEU A 147 1.87 10.35 -2.96
C LEU A 147 3.13 10.37 -3.83
N ARG A 148 3.82 11.52 -3.93
CA ARG A 148 5.12 11.59 -4.60
C ARG A 148 6.17 10.80 -3.86
N VAL A 149 6.26 10.88 -2.53
CA VAL A 149 7.19 10.08 -1.72
C VAL A 149 6.95 8.58 -1.93
N ASN A 150 5.69 8.13 -1.91
CA ASN A 150 5.33 6.73 -2.21
C ASN A 150 5.87 6.28 -3.57
N ARG A 151 5.64 7.09 -4.61
CA ARG A 151 6.10 6.81 -5.97
C ARG A 151 7.63 6.75 -6.06
N LEU A 152 8.33 7.69 -5.44
CA LEU A 152 9.80 7.70 -5.34
C LEU A 152 10.35 6.51 -4.53
N ALA A 153 9.57 5.99 -3.58
CA ALA A 153 9.87 4.76 -2.84
C ALA A 153 9.53 3.47 -3.61
N GLY A 154 9.03 3.58 -4.85
CA GLY A 154 8.70 2.44 -5.72
C GLY A 154 7.31 1.83 -5.50
N ARG A 155 6.44 2.49 -4.73
CA ARG A 155 5.05 2.07 -4.52
C ARG A 155 4.24 2.29 -5.81
N SER A 156 3.29 1.41 -6.10
CA SER A 156 2.49 1.44 -7.33
C SER A 156 1.06 0.97 -7.11
N TYR A 157 0.12 1.54 -7.86
CA TYR A 157 -1.26 1.07 -7.93
C TYR A 157 -1.41 -0.26 -8.69
N ASN A 158 -0.43 -0.61 -9.54
CA ASN A 158 -0.43 -1.84 -10.34
C ASN A 158 0.03 -3.08 -9.54
N ASP A 159 0.57 -2.90 -8.34
CA ASP A 159 0.97 -3.98 -7.44
C ASP A 159 0.44 -3.70 -6.02
N LEU A 160 -0.65 -4.36 -5.63
CA LEU A 160 -1.25 -4.16 -4.30
C LEU A 160 -0.32 -4.58 -3.14
N SER A 161 0.71 -5.42 -3.35
CA SER A 161 1.69 -5.73 -2.29
C SER A 161 2.63 -4.54 -2.01
N GLN A 162 2.69 -3.61 -2.95
CA GLN A 162 3.46 -2.37 -2.91
C GLN A 162 2.56 -1.14 -3.11
N TYR A 163 1.29 -1.22 -2.69
CA TYR A 163 0.34 -0.12 -2.84
C TYR A 163 0.77 1.14 -2.09
N PRO A 164 0.42 2.34 -2.56
CA PRO A 164 0.66 3.57 -1.82
C PRO A 164 0.07 3.54 -0.41
N ILE A 165 0.84 4.04 0.56
CA ILE A 165 0.51 4.10 1.97
C ILE A 165 0.38 5.57 2.38
N VAL A 166 -0.68 5.90 3.12
CA VAL A 166 -0.90 7.23 3.69
C VAL A 166 -1.24 7.09 5.18
N PRO A 167 -0.87 8.07 6.03
CA PRO A 167 -1.10 7.96 7.46
C PRO A 167 -2.60 8.04 7.78
N TRP A 168 -3.02 7.42 8.87
CA TRP A 168 -4.13 7.98 9.65
C TRP A 168 -3.78 9.40 10.13
N VAL A 169 -4.69 10.37 10.06
CA VAL A 169 -4.42 11.73 10.58
C VAL A 169 -5.25 12.12 11.79
N LEU A 170 -6.47 11.58 11.91
CA LEU A 170 -7.33 11.78 13.07
C LEU A 170 -7.27 10.57 14.01
N SER A 171 -7.56 10.82 15.28
CA SER A 171 -7.73 9.83 16.34
C SER A 171 -9.16 9.79 16.90
N ASN A 172 -9.98 10.82 16.60
CA ASN A 172 -11.34 10.95 17.10
C ASN A 172 -12.40 10.56 16.05
N TYR A 173 -12.91 9.33 16.18
CA TYR A 173 -13.97 8.79 15.31
C TYR A 173 -15.25 8.43 16.07
N THR A 174 -15.37 8.85 17.33
CA THR A 174 -16.50 8.50 18.22
C THR A 174 -17.24 9.70 18.76
N SER A 175 -16.64 10.90 18.71
CA SER A 175 -17.31 12.11 19.19
C SER A 175 -18.36 12.60 18.19
N PRO A 176 -19.41 13.30 18.65
CA PRO A 176 -20.42 13.90 17.77
C PRO A 176 -19.90 15.09 16.96
N LEU A 177 -18.77 15.68 17.37
CA LEU A 177 -18.18 16.86 16.74
C LEU A 177 -16.67 16.67 16.56
N LEU A 178 -16.15 17.17 15.44
CA LEU A 178 -14.73 17.20 15.13
C LEU A 178 -14.23 18.66 15.10
N ASP A 179 -13.31 19.01 16.01
CA ASP A 179 -12.65 20.31 16.03
C ASP A 179 -11.19 20.16 15.60
N LEU A 180 -10.86 20.53 14.37
CA LEU A 180 -9.50 20.45 13.81
C LEU A 180 -8.51 21.43 14.44
N ARG A 181 -8.96 22.30 15.35
CA ARG A 181 -8.08 23.17 16.14
C ARG A 181 -7.63 22.52 17.44
N ASN A 182 -8.25 21.41 17.82
CA ASN A 182 -7.88 20.67 19.02
C ASN A 182 -6.85 19.57 18.65
N PRO A 183 -5.59 19.68 19.09
CA PRO A 183 -4.56 18.67 18.82
C PRO A 183 -4.93 17.26 19.29
N ALA A 184 -5.79 17.14 20.31
CA ALA A 184 -6.24 15.84 20.82
C ALA A 184 -7.08 15.04 19.81
N ASN A 185 -7.60 15.67 18.76
CA ASN A 185 -8.34 14.98 17.69
C ASN A 185 -7.42 14.35 16.64
N PHE A 186 -6.11 14.63 16.69
CA PHE A 186 -5.15 14.12 15.74
C PHE A 186 -4.42 12.88 16.27
N ARG A 187 -3.93 12.07 15.34
CA ARG A 187 -2.97 11.01 15.61
C ARG A 187 -1.62 11.61 16.02
N ARG A 188 -0.88 10.86 16.86
CA ARG A 188 0.57 11.01 17.04
C ARG A 188 1.34 10.52 15.81
N LEU A 189 1.84 11.45 14.99
CA LEU A 189 2.61 11.16 13.76
C LEU A 189 4.07 10.75 14.05
N ASP A 190 4.57 11.03 15.27
CA ASP A 190 5.85 10.55 15.81
C ASP A 190 5.83 9.08 16.22
N ARG A 191 4.67 8.42 16.15
CA ARG A 191 4.49 7.03 16.58
C ARG A 191 3.88 6.18 15.46
N PRO A 192 4.26 4.88 15.37
CA PRO A 192 3.53 3.92 14.56
C PRO A 192 2.13 3.64 15.14
N MET A 193 1.27 2.95 14.38
CA MET A 193 -0.10 2.67 14.81
C MET A 193 -0.18 1.87 16.11
N GLY A 194 0.69 0.88 16.31
CA GLY A 194 0.76 0.13 17.58
C GLY A 194 1.28 0.94 18.78
N GLY A 195 1.71 2.18 18.58
CA GLY A 195 2.30 3.05 19.60
C GLY A 195 1.51 4.32 19.94
N GLN A 196 0.22 4.40 19.57
CA GLN A 196 -0.57 5.62 19.74
C GLN A 196 -0.87 5.99 21.20
N SER A 197 -0.85 5.02 22.12
CA SER A 197 -0.94 5.26 23.57
C SER A 197 0.34 4.86 24.29
N GLU A 198 0.68 5.57 25.35
CA GLU A 198 1.93 5.33 26.09
C GLU A 198 1.94 3.93 26.76
N LYS A 199 0.78 3.47 27.23
CA LYS A 199 0.60 2.12 27.77
C LYS A 199 0.95 1.05 26.73
N ARG A 200 0.38 1.17 25.53
CA ARG A 200 0.63 0.18 24.46
C ARG A 200 2.06 0.27 23.95
N PHE A 201 2.59 1.49 23.79
CA PHE A 201 3.98 1.70 23.38
C PHE A 201 4.96 1.04 24.36
N SER A 202 4.76 1.23 25.67
CA SER A 202 5.59 0.62 26.71
C SER A 202 5.52 -0.90 26.71
N ALA A 203 4.31 -1.47 26.58
CA ALA A 203 4.12 -2.92 26.49
C ALA A 203 4.80 -3.52 25.24
N MET A 204 4.70 -2.82 24.11
CA MET A 204 5.32 -3.21 22.85
C MET A 204 6.85 -3.21 22.95
N GLN A 205 7.44 -2.20 23.61
CA GLN A 205 8.88 -2.12 23.88
C GLN A 205 9.36 -3.24 24.82
N GLN A 206 8.62 -3.53 25.89
CA GLN A 206 8.93 -4.63 26.81
C GLN A 206 8.93 -5.98 26.10
N LYS A 207 7.93 -6.23 25.24
CA LYS A 207 7.83 -7.45 24.43
C LYS A 207 9.03 -7.57 23.48
N PHE A 208 9.42 -6.47 22.83
CA PHE A 208 10.60 -6.44 21.96
C PHE A 208 11.89 -6.79 22.71
N GLU A 209 12.10 -6.23 23.91
CA GLU A 209 13.24 -6.56 24.76
C GLU A 209 13.26 -8.04 25.14
N MET A 210 12.10 -8.59 25.54
CA MET A 210 11.98 -10.02 25.86
C MET A 210 12.34 -10.91 24.66
N MET A 211 11.87 -10.57 23.44
CA MET A 211 12.26 -11.29 22.23
C MET A 211 13.75 -11.21 21.96
N ARG A 212 14.39 -10.06 22.23
CA ARG A 212 15.85 -9.90 22.07
C ARG A 212 16.64 -10.78 23.03
N GLN A 213 16.18 -10.90 24.26
CA GLN A 213 16.78 -11.79 25.26
C GLN A 213 16.67 -13.26 24.84
N LEU A 214 15.48 -13.68 24.41
CA LEU A 214 15.26 -15.05 23.91
C LEU A 214 16.13 -15.38 22.69
N GLU A 215 16.25 -14.45 21.73
CA GLU A 215 17.13 -14.62 20.57
C GLU A 215 18.62 -14.74 20.96
N ALA A 216 19.05 -14.05 22.02
CA ALA A 216 20.43 -14.14 22.50
C ALA A 216 20.74 -15.48 23.21
N GLU A 217 19.72 -16.10 23.82
CA GLU A 217 19.83 -17.39 24.52
C GLU A 217 19.69 -18.58 23.56
N GLU A 218 18.88 -18.46 22.51
CA GLU A 218 18.64 -19.49 21.51
C GLU A 218 19.50 -19.28 20.26
N ALA A 219 20.59 -20.04 20.13
CA ALA A 219 21.30 -20.12 18.86
C ALA A 219 20.44 -20.84 17.82
N ALA A 220 19.77 -20.08 16.94
CA ALA A 220 19.03 -20.64 15.82
C ALA A 220 20.00 -21.39 14.89
N ASP A 221 19.73 -22.66 14.59
CA ASP A 221 20.42 -23.39 13.53
C ASP A 221 20.00 -22.83 12.16
N PRO A 222 20.89 -22.11 11.43
CA PRO A 222 20.52 -21.49 10.17
C PRO A 222 20.17 -22.51 9.08
N LEU A 223 20.59 -23.77 9.21
CA LEU A 223 20.27 -24.84 8.26
C LEU A 223 18.84 -25.36 8.45
N ALA A 224 18.32 -25.34 9.68
CA ALA A 224 16.98 -25.82 10.00
C ALA A 224 15.88 -24.82 9.64
N ASP A 225 16.18 -23.51 9.68
CA ASP A 225 15.23 -22.43 9.39
C ASP A 225 15.91 -21.27 8.62
N PRO A 226 16.27 -21.48 7.34
CA PRO A 226 17.09 -20.54 6.58
C PRO A 226 16.40 -19.19 6.31
N LEU A 227 15.07 -19.15 6.34
CA LEU A 227 14.29 -17.92 6.23
C LEU A 227 13.89 -17.34 7.59
N ARG A 228 14.25 -17.98 8.71
CA ARG A 228 13.89 -17.57 10.08
C ARG A 228 12.37 -17.41 10.27
N LEU A 229 11.58 -18.35 9.77
CA LEU A 229 10.13 -18.35 9.91
C LEU A 229 9.65 -18.90 11.25
N LEU A 230 10.36 -19.89 11.79
CA LEU A 230 10.07 -20.56 13.06
C LEU A 230 10.63 -19.77 14.25
N CYS A 231 11.86 -19.27 14.12
CA CYS A 231 12.49 -18.38 15.09
C CYS A 231 12.81 -17.01 14.47
N PRO A 232 11.77 -16.20 14.20
CA PRO A 232 11.94 -14.90 13.58
C PRO A 232 12.63 -13.90 14.52
N PRO A 233 13.41 -12.95 13.98
CA PRO A 233 14.04 -11.90 14.78
C PRO A 233 13.05 -11.07 15.61
N PRO A 234 13.53 -10.39 16.67
CA PRO A 234 12.75 -9.45 17.45
C PRO A 234 12.08 -8.39 16.59
N ARG A 235 10.80 -8.11 16.87
CA ARG A 235 9.99 -7.13 16.14
C ARG A 235 8.92 -6.51 17.03
N HIS A 236 8.52 -5.29 16.74
CA HIS A 236 7.44 -4.61 17.46
C HIS A 236 6.06 -5.06 16.95
N HIS A 237 5.94 -5.28 15.64
CA HIS A 237 4.68 -5.61 14.98
C HIS A 237 4.77 -6.98 14.29
N ALA A 238 3.70 -7.77 14.37
CA ALA A 238 3.60 -9.06 13.69
C ALA A 238 3.07 -8.94 12.24
N THR A 239 2.42 -7.82 11.92
CA THR A 239 1.86 -7.50 10.60
C THR A 239 2.50 -6.25 10.04
N LEU A 240 2.14 -5.88 8.81
CA LEU A 240 2.65 -4.69 8.12
C LEU A 240 1.61 -3.57 8.06
N PRO A 241 2.06 -2.30 7.96
CA PRO A 241 1.17 -1.15 7.79
C PRO A 241 0.40 -1.20 6.46
N SER A 242 0.93 -1.89 5.44
CA SER A 242 0.28 -2.09 4.15
C SER A 242 0.58 -3.47 3.60
N SER A 243 -0.41 -4.06 2.94
CA SER A 243 -0.35 -5.36 2.28
C SER A 243 -1.47 -5.46 1.25
N SER A 244 -1.38 -6.42 0.32
CA SER A 244 -2.45 -6.74 -0.63
C SER A 244 -3.79 -6.95 0.10
N ALA A 245 -3.78 -7.69 1.21
CA ALA A 245 -4.97 -7.94 2.03
C ALA A 245 -5.53 -6.66 2.67
N THR A 246 -4.67 -5.76 3.16
CA THR A 246 -5.07 -4.46 3.73
C THR A 246 -5.75 -3.58 2.69
N VAL A 247 -5.25 -3.57 1.45
CA VAL A 247 -5.83 -2.78 0.35
C VAL A 247 -7.20 -3.33 -0.03
N LEU A 248 -7.31 -4.64 -0.23
CA LEU A 248 -8.59 -5.29 -0.55
C LEU A 248 -9.61 -5.13 0.57
N TRP A 249 -9.18 -5.22 1.83
CA TRP A 249 -10.02 -4.94 2.99
C TRP A 249 -10.53 -3.49 3.01
N SER A 250 -9.66 -2.54 2.64
CA SER A 250 -9.99 -1.11 2.62
C SER A 250 -10.94 -0.75 1.48
N LEU A 251 -10.78 -1.39 0.32
CA LEU A 251 -11.48 -1.05 -0.93
C LEU A 251 -12.55 -2.07 -1.32
N LEU A 252 -12.91 -2.99 -0.41
CA LEU A 252 -13.82 -4.12 -0.65
C LEU A 252 -15.12 -3.77 -1.39
N ARG A 253 -15.66 -2.56 -1.21
CA ARG A 253 -16.93 -2.14 -1.81
C ARG A 253 -16.81 -1.64 -3.25
N LEU A 254 -15.61 -1.58 -3.80
CA LEU A 254 -15.32 -1.04 -5.13
C LEU A 254 -14.85 -2.16 -6.05
N GLU A 255 -15.31 -2.15 -7.29
CA GLU A 255 -14.64 -2.92 -8.34
C GLU A 255 -13.38 -2.15 -8.82
N PRO A 256 -12.31 -2.85 -9.22
CA PRO A 256 -12.16 -4.32 -9.29
C PRO A 256 -11.75 -4.99 -7.97
N TYR A 257 -11.64 -4.25 -6.86
CA TYR A 257 -11.13 -4.76 -5.58
C TYR A 257 -12.05 -5.80 -4.93
N ALA A 258 -13.37 -5.69 -5.09
CA ALA A 258 -14.33 -6.69 -4.65
C ALA A 258 -14.07 -8.04 -5.35
N THR A 259 -13.90 -8.02 -6.67
CA THR A 259 -13.49 -9.18 -7.46
C THR A 259 -12.17 -9.76 -6.97
N LEU A 260 -11.14 -8.93 -6.80
CA LEU A 260 -9.82 -9.38 -6.33
C LEU A 260 -9.87 -9.97 -4.91
N HIS A 261 -10.73 -9.44 -4.04
CA HIS A 261 -10.99 -10.01 -2.72
C HIS A 261 -11.60 -11.40 -2.81
N VAL A 262 -12.63 -11.58 -3.64
CA VAL A 262 -13.27 -12.89 -3.89
C VAL A 262 -12.26 -13.89 -4.43
N VAL A 263 -11.37 -13.47 -5.34
CA VAL A 263 -10.28 -14.30 -5.86
C VAL A 263 -9.32 -14.71 -4.74
N LEU A 264 -8.86 -13.76 -3.92
CA LEU A 264 -7.95 -14.04 -2.81
C LEU A 264 -8.55 -15.01 -1.78
N GLN A 265 -9.87 -14.96 -1.58
CA GLN A 265 -10.59 -15.76 -0.58
C GLN A 265 -11.19 -17.07 -1.16
N GLY A 266 -10.80 -17.44 -2.38
CA GLY A 266 -11.18 -18.72 -2.98
C GLY A 266 -12.62 -18.79 -3.51
N GLY A 267 -13.13 -17.69 -4.07
CA GLY A 267 -14.42 -17.64 -4.77
C GLY A 267 -15.60 -17.17 -3.92
N ARG A 268 -15.34 -16.53 -2.76
CA ARG A 268 -16.39 -15.90 -1.94
C ARG A 268 -15.85 -14.71 -1.17
N PHE A 269 -16.73 -13.86 -0.67
CA PHE A 269 -16.33 -12.88 0.34
C PHE A 269 -15.83 -13.55 1.62
N ASP A 270 -15.01 -12.82 2.35
CA ASP A 270 -14.49 -13.29 3.63
C ASP A 270 -15.56 -13.14 4.72
N ARG A 271 -15.31 -13.70 5.91
CA ARG A 271 -16.17 -13.54 7.08
C ARG A 271 -16.48 -12.07 7.33
N PRO A 272 -17.77 -11.71 7.51
CA PRO A 272 -18.19 -10.30 7.62
C PRO A 272 -17.52 -9.58 8.80
N ASP A 273 -17.36 -10.28 9.93
CA ASP A 273 -16.75 -9.74 11.16
C ASP A 273 -15.25 -9.40 11.02
N ARG A 274 -14.58 -9.90 9.97
CA ARG A 274 -13.18 -9.55 9.68
C ARG A 274 -13.05 -8.31 8.78
N GLN A 275 -14.16 -7.86 8.20
CA GLN A 275 -14.16 -6.74 7.24
C GLN A 275 -14.40 -5.40 7.93
N CYS A 276 -14.10 -4.30 7.22
CA CYS A 276 -14.29 -2.96 7.75
C CYS A 276 -15.78 -2.66 7.93
N ALA A 277 -16.29 -2.70 9.16
CA ALA A 277 -17.70 -2.39 9.47
C ALA A 277 -17.91 -0.93 9.93
N SER A 278 -16.87 -0.27 10.42
CA SER A 278 -16.93 1.12 10.89
C SER A 278 -15.54 1.76 10.91
N VAL A 279 -15.46 3.07 10.68
CA VAL A 279 -14.21 3.84 10.77
C VAL A 279 -13.64 3.80 12.19
N ALA A 280 -14.48 3.97 13.20
CA ALA A 280 -14.06 3.89 14.61
C ALA A 280 -13.51 2.51 14.99
N GLY A 281 -14.12 1.44 14.49
CA GLY A 281 -13.62 0.07 14.66
C GLY A 281 -12.30 -0.16 13.95
N ALA A 282 -12.14 0.38 12.74
CA ALA A 282 -10.90 0.31 11.98
C ALA A 282 -9.73 1.00 12.71
N TRP A 283 -9.95 2.22 13.20
CA TRP A 283 -8.98 2.95 14.01
C TRP A 283 -8.58 2.18 15.27
N ARG A 284 -9.57 1.73 16.07
CA ARG A 284 -9.30 0.95 17.28
C ARG A 284 -8.57 -0.36 16.98
N GLY A 285 -8.94 -1.05 15.90
CA GLY A 285 -8.20 -2.24 15.45
C GLY A 285 -6.73 -1.92 15.26
N ALA A 286 -6.43 -0.92 14.42
CA ALA A 286 -5.06 -0.53 14.11
C ALA A 286 -4.26 -0.01 15.32
N CYS A 287 -4.91 0.65 16.31
CA CYS A 287 -4.22 1.25 17.45
C CYS A 287 -4.34 0.50 18.78
N GLU A 288 -5.21 -0.50 18.93
CA GLU A 288 -5.36 -1.34 20.14
C GLU A 288 -5.04 -2.84 19.95
N ASN A 289 -5.24 -3.43 18.76
CA ASN A 289 -4.92 -4.84 18.51
C ASN A 289 -3.45 -5.06 18.13
N GLU A 290 -2.74 -5.95 18.85
CA GLU A 290 -1.32 -6.28 18.59
C GLU A 290 -1.04 -6.86 17.20
N ASN A 291 -2.05 -7.50 16.60
CA ASN A 291 -1.93 -8.13 15.28
C ASN A 291 -2.40 -7.20 14.15
N ASP A 292 -2.66 -5.92 14.45
CA ASP A 292 -3.12 -4.95 13.48
C ASP A 292 -2.38 -3.63 13.68
N CYS A 293 -1.64 -3.23 12.66
CA CYS A 293 -0.91 -1.96 12.62
C CYS A 293 -1.17 -1.22 11.30
N ARG A 294 -2.30 -1.49 10.65
CA ARG A 294 -2.60 -0.99 9.30
C ARG A 294 -2.64 0.53 9.24
N GLU A 295 -1.97 1.07 8.25
CA GLU A 295 -2.13 2.44 7.78
C GLU A 295 -3.25 2.50 6.73
N LEU A 296 -3.48 3.68 6.15
CA LEU A 296 -4.53 3.91 5.18
C LEU A 296 -4.03 3.84 3.73
N VAL A 297 -5.01 3.70 2.83
CA VAL A 297 -4.83 3.86 1.39
C VAL A 297 -5.31 5.25 0.94
N PRO A 298 -4.76 5.83 -0.14
CA PRO A 298 -5.09 7.19 -0.58
C PRO A 298 -6.58 7.47 -0.79
N GLU A 299 -7.33 6.46 -1.20
CA GLU A 299 -8.76 6.56 -1.53
C GLU A 299 -9.61 6.96 -0.31
N TRP A 300 -9.14 6.71 0.92
CA TRP A 300 -9.83 7.18 2.13
C TRP A 300 -9.87 8.72 2.24
N TYR A 301 -8.96 9.40 1.53
CA TYR A 301 -8.90 10.86 1.43
C TYR A 301 -9.45 11.39 0.10
N ALA A 302 -9.96 10.55 -0.79
CA ALA A 302 -10.31 10.99 -2.15
C ALA A 302 -11.66 10.46 -2.65
N LEU A 303 -12.11 9.29 -2.17
CA LEU A 303 -13.20 8.55 -2.81
C LEU A 303 -14.30 8.17 -1.81
N PRO A 304 -15.42 8.92 -1.76
CA PRO A 304 -16.56 8.63 -0.90
C PRO A 304 -17.16 7.23 -1.10
N ALA A 305 -17.09 6.70 -2.32
CA ALA A 305 -17.61 5.39 -2.67
C ALA A 305 -16.96 4.24 -1.88
N VAL A 306 -15.75 4.43 -1.32
CA VAL A 306 -15.09 3.45 -0.42
C VAL A 306 -15.99 3.11 0.78
N PHE A 307 -16.69 4.10 1.32
CA PHE A 307 -17.51 3.95 2.53
C PHE A 307 -18.94 3.49 2.23
N GLN A 308 -19.28 3.32 0.95
CA GLN A 308 -20.63 3.00 0.50
C GLN A 308 -20.65 1.62 -0.14
N ASN A 309 -21.71 0.84 0.09
CA ASN A 309 -21.94 -0.40 -0.66
C ASN A 309 -22.76 -0.10 -1.93
N VAL A 310 -22.22 0.73 -2.83
CA VAL A 310 -22.93 1.20 -4.04
C VAL A 310 -23.33 0.07 -4.97
N ASN A 311 -22.49 -0.96 -5.06
CA ASN A 311 -22.72 -2.17 -5.87
C ASN A 311 -23.71 -3.15 -5.22
N LYS A 312 -24.16 -2.87 -3.99
CA LYS A 312 -25.10 -3.71 -3.22
C LYS A 312 -24.61 -5.15 -3.08
N PHE A 313 -23.30 -5.33 -2.86
CA PHE A 313 -22.72 -6.65 -2.60
C PHE A 313 -23.37 -7.28 -1.37
N ASP A 314 -23.62 -8.59 -1.42
CA ASP A 314 -23.99 -9.35 -0.24
C ASP A 314 -22.73 -9.72 0.56
N LEU A 315 -22.42 -8.89 1.54
CA LEU A 315 -21.23 -9.08 2.38
C LEU A 315 -21.52 -9.93 3.63
N GLY A 316 -22.69 -10.57 3.73
CA GLY A 316 -23.05 -11.52 4.79
C GLY A 316 -23.50 -10.90 6.13
N PRO A 317 -24.06 -11.72 7.03
CA PRO A 317 -24.54 -11.29 8.35
C PRO A 317 -23.40 -11.11 9.36
N LEU A 318 -23.46 -10.06 10.17
CA LEU A 318 -22.52 -9.88 11.29
C LEU A 318 -22.88 -10.80 12.46
N GLN A 319 -21.88 -11.33 13.16
CA GLN A 319 -22.12 -12.23 14.28
C GLN A 319 -22.80 -11.47 15.44
N GLY A 320 -23.95 -11.98 15.90
CA GLY A 320 -24.67 -11.41 17.03
C GLY A 320 -25.41 -10.10 16.73
N ALA A 321 -25.45 -9.65 15.47
CA ALA A 321 -26.25 -8.52 15.02
C ALA A 321 -27.32 -8.98 14.02
N ALA A 322 -28.49 -8.34 14.05
CA ALA A 322 -29.51 -8.56 13.01
C ALA A 322 -29.09 -7.94 11.66
N GLU A 323 -28.11 -7.05 11.67
CA GLU A 323 -27.65 -6.29 10.52
C GLU A 323 -26.64 -7.09 9.67
N ARG A 324 -26.74 -6.94 8.34
CA ARG A 324 -25.74 -7.45 7.40
C ARG A 324 -24.65 -6.41 7.18
N LEU A 325 -23.45 -6.87 6.88
CA LEU A 325 -22.39 -5.96 6.51
C LEU A 325 -22.74 -5.22 5.21
N GLY A 326 -22.60 -3.90 5.23
CA GLY A 326 -22.93 -3.03 4.10
C GLY A 326 -21.98 -1.84 4.00
N ALA A 327 -22.57 -0.63 3.97
CA ALA A 327 -21.81 0.62 4.05
C ALA A 327 -20.97 0.68 5.33
N ILE A 328 -19.82 1.33 5.27
CA ILE A 328 -18.95 1.51 6.43
C ILE A 328 -19.60 2.56 7.33
N ARG A 329 -19.83 2.21 8.60
CA ARG A 329 -20.37 3.17 9.57
C ARG A 329 -19.37 4.30 9.81
N LEU A 330 -19.84 5.52 9.55
CA LEU A 330 -19.06 6.75 9.69
C LEU A 330 -19.16 7.29 11.12
N PRO A 331 -18.22 8.15 11.54
CA PRO A 331 -18.34 8.90 12.78
C PRO A 331 -19.55 9.84 12.76
N ASP A 332 -20.11 10.13 13.93
CA ASP A 332 -21.29 11.00 14.10
C ASP A 332 -21.08 12.43 13.56
N TRP A 333 -19.83 12.91 13.51
CA TRP A 333 -19.50 14.21 12.94
C TRP A 333 -19.57 14.27 11.40
N ALA A 334 -19.73 13.13 10.72
CA ALA A 334 -19.87 13.05 9.28
C ALA A 334 -21.29 12.63 8.88
N SER A 335 -22.05 13.56 8.29
CA SER A 335 -23.42 13.29 7.81
C SER A 335 -23.47 12.39 6.57
N SER A 336 -22.38 12.29 5.82
CA SER A 336 -22.30 11.46 4.62
C SER A 336 -20.87 11.01 4.34
N ALA A 337 -20.69 10.05 3.44
CA ALA A 337 -19.36 9.64 2.99
C ALA A 337 -18.59 10.78 2.32
N TYR A 338 -19.29 11.71 1.66
CA TYR A 338 -18.70 12.92 1.10
C TYR A 338 -18.19 13.85 2.21
N ASP A 339 -19.02 14.12 3.22
CA ASP A 339 -18.62 14.96 4.36
C ASP A 339 -17.45 14.34 5.15
N PHE A 340 -17.44 13.02 5.27
CA PHE A 340 -16.33 12.28 5.88
C PHE A 340 -15.03 12.50 5.10
N VAL A 341 -15.03 12.26 3.79
CA VAL A 341 -13.83 12.44 2.96
C VAL A 341 -13.34 13.89 2.96
N LEU A 342 -14.25 14.86 2.86
CA LEU A 342 -13.90 16.28 2.95
C LEU A 342 -13.25 16.61 4.30
N SER A 343 -13.81 16.12 5.41
CA SER A 343 -13.23 16.36 6.74
C SER A 343 -11.87 15.69 6.92
N MET A 344 -11.66 14.50 6.32
CA MET A 344 -10.37 13.83 6.30
C MET A 344 -9.34 14.60 5.47
N GLN A 345 -9.74 15.18 4.33
CA GLN A 345 -8.89 16.06 3.52
C GLN A 345 -8.52 17.34 4.29
N ASP A 346 -9.50 18.01 4.90
CA ASP A 346 -9.27 19.21 5.72
C ASP A 346 -8.31 18.91 6.89
N ALA A 347 -8.46 17.74 7.53
CA ALA A 347 -7.54 17.29 8.57
C ALA A 347 -6.13 17.03 8.02
N PHE A 348 -6.01 16.35 6.88
CA PHE A 348 -4.73 16.02 6.25
C PHE A 348 -3.96 17.26 5.81
N GLU A 349 -4.67 18.27 5.30
CA GLU A 349 -4.10 19.55 4.85
C GLU A 349 -4.00 20.60 5.97
N SER A 350 -4.38 20.25 7.20
CA SER A 350 -4.30 21.14 8.36
C SER A 350 -2.84 21.52 8.69
N GLU A 351 -2.68 22.66 9.35
CA GLU A 351 -1.37 23.11 9.85
C GLU A 351 -0.74 22.08 10.80
N PHE A 352 -1.55 21.46 11.65
CA PHE A 352 -1.09 20.42 12.58
C PHE A 352 -0.43 19.25 11.83
N VAL A 353 -1.09 18.70 10.81
CA VAL A 353 -0.49 17.62 10.01
C VAL A 353 0.71 18.16 9.24
N GLY A 354 0.59 19.33 8.62
CA GLY A 354 1.67 19.95 7.86
C GLY A 354 2.98 20.11 8.64
N SER A 355 2.91 20.44 9.94
CA SER A 355 4.08 20.61 10.80
C SER A 355 4.62 19.31 11.39
N HIS A 356 3.88 18.20 11.34
CA HIS A 356 4.28 16.91 11.95
C HIS A 356 4.44 15.76 10.94
N LEU A 357 4.01 15.94 9.69
CA LEU A 357 3.97 14.88 8.68
C LEU A 357 5.35 14.27 8.38
N HIS A 358 6.41 15.07 8.48
CA HIS A 358 7.80 14.62 8.32
C HIS A 358 8.15 13.47 9.29
N GLN A 359 7.59 13.47 10.50
CA GLN A 359 7.83 12.44 11.52
C GLN A 359 7.26 11.08 11.09
N TRP A 360 6.08 11.08 10.47
CA TRP A 360 5.50 9.86 9.90
C TRP A 360 6.27 9.40 8.67
N ILE A 361 6.70 10.34 7.83
CA ILE A 361 7.55 10.05 6.67
C ILE A 361 8.85 9.38 7.12
N ASP A 362 9.46 9.82 8.22
CA ASP A 362 10.66 9.21 8.78
C ASP A 362 10.44 7.77 9.26
N LEU A 363 9.27 7.46 9.83
CA LEU A 363 8.90 6.11 10.22
C LEU A 363 8.73 5.18 9.00
N VAL A 364 8.08 5.66 7.94
CA VAL A 364 7.67 4.79 6.82
C VAL A 364 8.71 4.73 5.71
N PHE A 365 9.36 5.84 5.41
CA PHE A 365 10.29 5.98 4.28
C PHE A 365 11.68 6.42 4.69
N GLY A 366 11.88 6.87 5.94
CA GLY A 366 13.08 7.60 6.34
C GLY A 366 13.90 7.00 7.45
N ALA A 367 14.56 7.86 8.22
CA ALA A 367 15.66 7.46 9.10
C ALA A 367 15.20 6.52 10.24
N LEU A 368 13.92 6.55 10.60
CA LEU A 368 13.32 5.71 11.64
C LEU A 368 12.68 4.42 11.10
N GLN A 369 12.89 4.10 9.81
CA GLN A 369 12.40 2.86 9.21
C GLN A 369 13.21 1.64 9.66
N ARG A 370 14.52 1.79 9.90
CA ARG A 370 15.44 0.67 10.22
C ARG A 370 16.44 1.02 11.32
N GLY A 371 17.09 -0.01 11.86
CA GLY A 371 18.18 0.12 12.85
C GLY A 371 17.72 0.63 14.22
N ALA A 372 18.68 1.13 15.00
CA ALA A 372 18.44 1.56 16.38
C ALA A 372 17.40 2.69 16.52
N GLY A 373 17.25 3.54 15.48
CA GLY A 373 16.20 4.55 15.43
C GLY A 373 14.80 3.93 15.38
N ALA A 374 14.60 2.94 14.51
CA ALA A 374 13.35 2.18 14.42
C ALA A 374 13.03 1.43 15.72
N GLU A 375 14.04 0.85 16.37
CA GLU A 375 13.85 0.17 17.66
C GLU A 375 13.33 1.12 18.73
N LYS A 376 13.99 2.28 18.91
CA LYS A 376 13.56 3.32 19.85
C LYS A 376 12.18 3.87 19.51
N ALA A 377 11.82 3.95 18.23
CA ALA A 377 10.53 4.42 17.76
C ALA A 377 9.42 3.35 17.83
N GLY A 378 9.74 2.10 18.17
CA GLY A 378 8.78 0.99 18.20
C GLY A 378 8.32 0.55 16.80
N ASN A 379 9.18 0.70 15.80
CA ASN A 379 8.85 0.64 14.37
C ASN A 379 9.55 -0.52 13.65
N VAL A 380 9.74 -1.66 14.32
CA VAL A 380 10.35 -2.86 13.72
C VAL A 380 9.28 -3.85 13.30
N PHE A 381 9.30 -4.24 12.03
CA PHE A 381 8.36 -5.15 11.37
C PHE A 381 9.01 -6.52 11.10
N PRO A 382 8.30 -7.53 10.60
CA PRO A 382 8.90 -8.80 10.20
C PRO A 382 10.07 -8.64 9.22
N HIS A 383 11.17 -9.36 9.46
CA HIS A 383 12.45 -9.19 8.75
C HIS A 383 12.36 -9.42 7.24
N LEU A 384 11.53 -10.38 6.79
CA LEU A 384 11.35 -10.66 5.36
C LEU A 384 10.76 -9.47 4.59
N ALA A 385 9.99 -8.61 5.26
CA ALA A 385 9.43 -7.41 4.62
C ALA A 385 10.50 -6.34 4.30
N TYR A 386 11.72 -6.50 4.84
CA TYR A 386 12.86 -5.59 4.65
C TYR A 386 13.89 -6.10 3.64
N LEU A 387 13.68 -7.29 3.06
CA LEU A 387 14.61 -7.88 2.09
C LEU A 387 14.92 -6.87 0.97
N THR A 388 16.22 -6.68 0.75
CA THR A 388 16.72 -5.81 -0.31
C THR A 388 16.75 -6.54 -1.64
N GLU A 389 16.75 -5.79 -2.74
CA GLU A 389 16.87 -6.39 -4.08
C GLU A 389 18.14 -7.23 -4.21
N ALA A 390 19.27 -6.78 -3.65
CA ALA A 390 20.53 -7.52 -3.68
C ALA A 390 20.44 -8.87 -2.93
N GLN A 391 19.78 -8.90 -1.77
CA GLN A 391 19.55 -10.13 -1.01
C GLN A 391 18.60 -11.07 -1.76
N ALA A 392 17.54 -10.55 -2.37
CA ALA A 392 16.61 -11.34 -3.16
C ALA A 392 17.29 -11.92 -4.43
N GLU A 393 18.14 -11.15 -5.11
CA GLU A 393 18.93 -11.64 -6.24
C GLU A 393 19.92 -12.73 -5.84
N ALA A 394 20.59 -12.59 -4.68
CA ALA A 394 21.45 -13.64 -4.16
C ALA A 394 20.66 -14.91 -3.83
N LEU A 395 19.53 -14.78 -3.14
CA LEU A 395 18.67 -15.90 -2.79
C LEU A 395 18.11 -16.59 -4.05
N ALA A 396 17.69 -15.83 -5.06
CA ALA A 396 17.18 -16.39 -6.31
C ALA A 396 18.24 -17.18 -7.11
N ARG A 397 19.52 -16.76 -7.06
CA ARG A 397 20.62 -17.48 -7.71
C ARG A 397 21.04 -18.71 -6.93
N ASP A 398 21.21 -18.56 -5.62
CA ASP A 398 21.89 -19.56 -4.80
C ASP A 398 20.90 -20.60 -4.24
N GLN A 399 19.66 -20.19 -3.95
CA GLN A 399 18.61 -21.00 -3.30
C GLN A 399 17.21 -20.65 -3.85
N PRO A 400 16.90 -21.01 -5.11
CA PRO A 400 15.70 -20.55 -5.82
C PRO A 400 14.39 -20.93 -5.12
N ASP A 401 14.31 -22.10 -4.49
CA ASP A 401 13.11 -22.54 -3.77
C ASP A 401 12.82 -21.66 -2.55
N LEU A 402 13.86 -21.23 -1.82
CA LEU A 402 13.69 -20.31 -0.69
C LEU A 402 13.31 -18.91 -1.17
N TYR A 403 13.87 -18.48 -2.30
CA TYR A 403 13.45 -17.21 -2.91
C TYR A 403 11.97 -17.21 -3.26
N LEU A 404 11.46 -18.29 -3.88
CA LEU A 404 10.04 -18.38 -4.21
C LEU A 404 9.15 -18.33 -2.96
N GLN A 405 9.55 -19.01 -1.89
CA GLN A 405 8.85 -18.94 -0.60
C GLN A 405 8.85 -17.50 -0.02
N ALA A 406 10.01 -16.84 0.00
CA ALA A 406 10.11 -15.46 0.50
C ALA A 406 9.29 -14.48 -0.35
N ALA A 407 9.32 -14.64 -1.68
CA ALA A 407 8.55 -13.82 -2.61
C ALA A 407 7.04 -14.01 -2.43
N GLU A 408 6.56 -15.24 -2.23
CA GLU A 408 5.14 -15.52 -1.97
C GLU A 408 4.66 -14.94 -0.63
N ILE A 409 5.49 -15.02 0.40
CA ILE A 409 5.21 -14.37 1.69
C ILE A 409 5.04 -12.86 1.49
N VAL A 410 5.98 -12.21 0.80
CA VAL A 410 5.91 -10.75 0.59
C VAL A 410 4.76 -10.34 -0.31
N GLU A 411 4.43 -11.10 -1.36
CA GLU A 411 3.30 -10.81 -2.24
C GLU A 411 1.95 -10.81 -1.48
N ASN A 412 1.82 -11.69 -0.48
CA ASN A 412 0.61 -11.81 0.34
C ASN A 412 0.58 -10.87 1.56
N PHE A 413 1.70 -10.75 2.26
CA PHE A 413 1.78 -10.02 3.54
C PHE A 413 2.33 -8.61 3.40
N GLY A 414 2.82 -8.22 2.22
CA GLY A 414 3.31 -6.89 1.88
C GLY A 414 4.83 -6.74 2.02
N GLN A 415 5.33 -5.59 1.57
CA GLN A 415 6.73 -5.19 1.66
C GLN A 415 6.84 -3.81 2.32
N ILE A 416 7.89 -3.56 3.11
CA ILE A 416 8.19 -2.21 3.59
C ILE A 416 8.72 -1.34 2.42
N PRO A 417 8.32 -0.06 2.30
CA PRO A 417 8.81 0.82 1.24
C PRO A 417 10.33 0.91 1.17
N ALA A 418 10.87 1.16 -0.02
CA ALA A 418 12.28 1.50 -0.12
C ALA A 418 12.54 2.82 0.61
N GLN A 419 13.64 2.87 1.36
CA GLN A 419 14.03 4.08 2.08
C GLN A 419 14.43 5.15 1.06
N VAL A 420 13.82 6.34 1.14
CA VAL A 420 14.30 7.50 0.39
C VAL A 420 15.41 8.16 1.23
N GLY A 421 16.44 8.73 0.60
CA GLY A 421 17.62 9.20 1.34
C GLY A 421 17.32 10.48 2.13
N PHE A 422 17.26 10.41 3.45
CA PHE A 422 17.12 11.60 4.31
C PHE A 422 18.49 12.12 4.73
N PRO A 423 18.81 13.41 4.48
CA PRO A 423 19.67 14.18 5.37
C PRO A 423 18.97 14.31 6.74
N ALA A 424 19.75 14.45 7.82
CA ALA A 424 19.30 14.26 9.21
C ALA A 424 18.16 15.16 9.74
N GLU A 425 17.63 16.13 8.99
CA GLU A 425 16.61 17.07 9.49
C GLU A 425 15.67 17.54 8.36
N ILE A 426 14.46 16.96 8.24
CA ILE A 426 13.37 17.54 7.45
C ILE A 426 12.38 18.19 8.43
N GLU A 427 12.62 19.44 8.81
CA GLU A 427 11.60 20.26 9.47
C GLU A 427 10.86 21.10 8.43
N ARG A 428 9.54 20.92 8.31
CA ARG A 428 8.72 21.90 7.61
C ARG A 428 8.56 23.14 8.50
N ARG A 429 9.38 24.16 8.28
CA ARG A 429 9.10 25.52 8.77
C ARG A 429 7.85 26.03 8.04
N SER A 430 6.75 26.19 8.76
CA SER A 430 5.45 26.56 8.18
C SER A 430 5.51 27.94 7.51
N ALA A 431 5.00 28.02 6.27
CA ALA A 431 4.47 29.26 5.72
C ALA A 431 2.94 29.22 5.91
N PRO A 432 2.31 30.26 6.47
CA PRO A 432 0.87 30.24 6.72
C PRO A 432 0.11 30.21 5.40
N ARG A 433 -0.73 29.20 5.18
CA ARG A 433 -1.81 29.25 4.19
C ARG A 433 -3.02 29.94 4.83
N PRO A 434 -3.71 30.86 4.14
CA PRO A 434 -4.94 31.42 4.64
C PRO A 434 -5.98 30.31 4.82
N THR A 435 -6.50 30.19 6.04
CA THR A 435 -7.51 29.21 6.43
C THR A 435 -8.82 29.51 5.70
N ALA A 436 -9.28 28.56 4.88
CA ALA A 436 -10.68 28.52 4.47
C ALA A 436 -11.51 28.09 5.70
N HIS A 437 -11.96 29.12 6.43
CA HIS A 437 -13.07 29.23 7.38
C HIS A 437 -13.83 27.92 7.66
N GLY A 438 -13.86 27.41 8.88
CA GLY A 438 -14.77 27.91 9.93
C GLY A 438 -15.61 26.71 10.40
N LYS A 439 -15.90 26.62 11.71
CA LYS A 439 -16.67 25.51 12.30
C LYS A 439 -17.88 25.16 11.43
N ARG A 440 -17.92 23.95 10.85
CA ARG A 440 -19.16 23.38 10.31
C ARG A 440 -19.99 22.93 11.51
N THR A 441 -20.73 23.86 12.10
CA THR A 441 -21.83 23.50 13.00
C THR A 441 -22.93 22.91 12.12
N GLY A 442 -23.22 21.63 12.28
CA GLY A 442 -24.40 21.01 11.69
C GLY A 442 -25.63 21.81 12.08
N SER A 443 -26.22 22.50 11.10
CA SER A 443 -27.55 23.09 11.24
C SER A 443 -28.55 21.95 11.23
N ALA A 444 -28.92 21.46 12.41
CA ALA A 444 -30.18 20.77 12.59
C ALA A 444 -31.29 21.83 12.45
N THR A 445 -32.03 21.81 11.35
CA THR A 445 -33.30 22.51 11.24
C THR A 445 -34.37 21.54 10.74
N ALA A 446 -35.26 21.24 11.69
CA ALA A 446 -36.67 20.84 11.65
C ALA A 446 -37.20 20.06 10.42
#